data_AF-A0A5B1B2K3-F1
#
_entry.id   AF-A0A5B1B2K3-F1
#
_cell.length_a   1.000
_cell.length_b   1.000
_cell.length_c   1.000
_cell.angle_alpha   90.00
_cell.angle_beta   90.00
_cell.angle_gamma   90.00
#
_symmetry.space_group_name_H-M   'P 1'
#
loop_
_entity.id
_entity.type
_entity.pdbx_description
1 polymer ?
#
loop_
_entity_poly.entity_id
_entity_poly.type
_entity_poly.pdbx_seq_one_letter_code
_entity_poly.pdbx_strand_id
1 'polypeptide(L)' 'MKSIEEKIEDIEDEVFRKMSLLILRDMDNYGPEKVANEINESSQGNYYVVPTEDGVREYVSSLINKKFK' A
#
# COMPACT_ATOMS: atom_id res chain seq x y z
N MET A 1 11.61 -25.76 11.81
CA MET A 1 10.22 -25.31 12.03
C MET A 1 10.30 -23.81 12.25
N LYS A 2 9.56 -22.97 11.50
CA LYS A 2 9.68 -21.52 11.61
C LYS A 2 9.37 -21.04 13.02
N SER A 3 10.09 -20.01 13.49
CA SER A 3 9.76 -19.33 14.74
C SER A 3 8.39 -18.65 14.65
N ILE A 4 7.82 -18.23 15.78
CA ILE A 4 6.57 -17.47 15.77
C ILE A 4 6.77 -16.12 15.08
N GLU A 5 7.92 -15.48 15.30
CA GLU A 5 8.29 -14.20 14.69
C GLU A 5 8.36 -14.30 13.16
N GLU A 6 9.03 -15.33 12.64
CA GLU A 6 9.11 -15.57 11.19
C GLU A 6 7.74 -15.80 10.54
N LYS A 7 6.80 -16.44 11.27
CA LYS A 7 5.44 -16.64 10.78
C LYS A 7 4.61 -15.36 10.78
N ILE A 8 4.82 -14.48 11.76
CA ILE A 8 4.14 -13.17 11.81
C ILE A 8 4.64 -12.31 10.65
N GLU A 9 5.95 -12.30 10.44
CA GLU A 9 6.59 -11.58 9.34
C GLU A 9 6.07 -12.04 7.97
N ASP A 10 5.91 -13.35 7.75
CA ASP A 10 5.31 -13.89 6.51
C ASP A 10 3.87 -13.37 6.28
N ILE A 11 3.08 -13.25 7.35
CA ILE A 11 1.68 -12.81 7.29
C ILE A 11 1.63 -11.31 6.96
N GLU A 12 2.48 -10.50 7.61
CA GLU A 12 2.56 -9.07 7.34
C GLU A 12 2.92 -8.80 5.88
N ASP A 13 3.88 -9.55 5.32
CA ASP A 13 4.21 -9.49 3.89
C ASP A 13 3.04 -9.76 2.97
N GLU A 14 2.31 -10.83 3.28
CA GLU A 14 1.19 -11.23 2.45
C GLU A 14 0.11 -10.14 2.47
N VAL A 15 -0.13 -9.53 3.63
CA VAL A 15 -1.08 -8.42 3.78
C VAL A 15 -0.61 -7.20 2.99
N PHE A 16 0.63 -6.75 3.16
CA PHE A 16 1.17 -5.59 2.44
C PHE A 16 1.14 -5.80 0.92
N ARG A 17 1.46 -7.01 0.46
CA ARG A 17 1.41 -7.37 -0.96
C ARG A 17 -0.01 -7.35 -1.51
N LYS A 18 -0.98 -7.92 -0.79
CA LYS A 18 -2.38 -7.92 -1.21
C LYS A 18 -2.95 -6.49 -1.26
N MET A 19 -2.66 -5.67 -0.26
CA MET A 19 -3.07 -4.26 -0.24
C MET A 19 -2.48 -3.49 -1.42
N SER A 20 -1.19 -3.69 -1.69
CA SER A 20 -0.50 -3.08 -2.82
C SER A 20 -1.15 -3.42 -4.17
N LEU A 21 -1.47 -4.70 -4.38
CA LEU A 21 -2.14 -5.16 -5.60
C LEU A 21 -3.56 -4.59 -5.72
N LEU A 22 -4.28 -4.48 -4.61
CA LEU A 22 -5.63 -3.91 -4.59
C LEU A 22 -5.60 -2.43 -4.98
N ILE A 23 -4.69 -1.63 -4.42
CA ILE A 23 -4.53 -0.22 -4.75
C ILE A 23 -4.21 -0.04 -6.25
N LEU A 24 -3.30 -0.84 -6.80
CA LEU A 24 -2.96 -0.78 -8.23
C LEU A 24 -4.16 -1.14 -9.12
N ARG A 25 -4.90 -2.19 -8.76
CA ARG A 25 -6.10 -2.58 -9.51
C ARG A 25 -7.18 -1.50 -9.44
N ASP A 26 -7.38 -0.90 -8.28
CA ASP A 26 -8.38 0.14 -8.09
C ASP A 26 -7.96 1.43 -8.82
N MET A 27 -6.65 1.70 -8.93
CA MET A 27 -6.12 2.78 -9.76
C MET A 27 -6.44 2.56 -11.24
N ASP A 28 -6.30 1.34 -11.75
CA ASP A 28 -6.65 1.00 -13.15
C ASP A 28 -8.17 1.13 -13.40
N ASN A 29 -9.00 0.81 -12.41
CA ASN A 29 -10.47 0.83 -12.54
C ASN A 29 -11.10 2.22 -12.33
N TYR A 30 -10.54 3.02 -11.42
CA TYR A 30 -11.17 4.25 -10.94
C TYR A 30 -10.34 5.51 -11.18
N GLY A 31 -9.09 5.35 -11.60
CA GLY A 31 -8.14 6.44 -11.81
C GLY A 31 -7.36 6.83 -10.55
N PRO A 32 -6.14 7.38 -10.73
CA PRO A 32 -5.23 7.65 -9.62
C PRO A 32 -5.71 8.74 -8.66
N GLU A 33 -6.42 9.76 -9.15
CA GLU A 33 -6.92 10.85 -8.31
C GLU A 33 -7.92 10.36 -7.27
N LYS A 34 -8.90 9.53 -7.69
CA LYS A 34 -9.90 8.98 -6.79
C LYS A 34 -9.27 8.09 -5.72
N VAL A 35 -8.36 7.19 -6.14
CA VAL A 35 -7.67 6.29 -5.22
C VAL A 35 -6.79 7.04 -4.23
N ALA A 36 -6.01 8.02 -4.68
CA ALA A 36 -5.19 8.83 -3.78
C ALA A 36 -6.03 9.62 -2.77
N ASN A 37 -7.15 10.20 -3.19
CA ASN A 37 -8.05 10.93 -2.29
C ASN A 37 -8.66 10.02 -1.23
N GLU A 38 -9.13 8.83 -1.60
CA GLU A 38 -9.69 7.86 -0.66
C GLU A 38 -8.64 7.38 0.36
N ILE A 39 -7.40 7.17 -0.09
CA ILE A 39 -6.27 6.85 0.79
C ILE A 39 -5.98 8.01 1.75
N ASN A 40 -5.94 9.26 1.25
CA ASN A 40 -5.66 10.46 2.06
C ASN A 40 -6.76 10.74 3.09
N GLU A 41 -8.02 10.57 2.73
CA GLU A 41 -9.15 10.70 3.65
C GLU A 41 -9.08 9.65 4.76
N SER A 42 -8.78 8.40 4.39
CA SER A 42 -8.64 7.29 5.33
C SER A 42 -7.38 7.39 6.20
N SER A 43 -6.34 8.11 5.76
CA SER A 43 -5.08 8.24 6.49
C SER A 43 -5.19 9.13 7.73
N GLN A 44 -6.25 9.93 7.85
CA GLN A 44 -6.45 10.92 8.92
C GLN A 44 -5.23 11.86 9.09
N GLY A 45 -4.52 12.15 8.00
CA GLY A 45 -3.35 13.05 8.00
C GLY A 45 -2.02 12.40 8.38
N ASN A 46 -1.99 11.08 8.61
CA ASN A 46 -0.73 10.36 8.92
C ASN A 46 0.24 10.33 7.74
N TYR A 47 -0.26 10.42 6.52
CA TYR A 47 0.53 10.52 5.29
C TYR A 47 -0.32 11.11 4.17
N TYR A 48 0.36 11.57 3.12
CA TYR A 48 -0.25 12.16 1.93
C TYR A 48 0.26 11.47 0.66
N VAL A 49 -0.67 11.00 -0.16
CA VAL A 49 -0.45 10.43 -1.49
C VAL A 49 -0.84 11.48 -2.52
N VAL A 50 0.09 11.79 -3.43
CA VAL A 50 -0.17 12.74 -4.52
C VAL A 50 -1.21 12.12 -5.48
N PRO A 51 -2.26 12.86 -5.89
CA PRO A 51 -3.34 12.35 -6.76
C PRO A 51 -2.91 12.22 -8.24
N THR A 52 -1.85 11.48 -8.47
CA THR A 52 -1.26 11.16 -9.78
C THR A 52 -0.90 9.69 -9.81
N GLU A 53 -0.75 9.12 -11.00
CA GLU A 53 -0.34 7.72 -11.16
C GLU A 53 0.99 7.45 -10.46
N ASP A 54 1.99 8.32 -10.67
CA ASP A 54 3.29 8.22 -10.02
C ASP A 54 3.20 8.30 -8.50
N GLY A 55 2.37 9.21 -7.96
CA GLY A 55 2.16 9.34 -6.52
C GLY A 55 1.57 8.08 -5.87
N VAL A 56 0.59 7.46 -6.53
CA VAL A 56 -0.01 6.20 -6.05
C VAL A 56 1.00 5.05 -6.17
N ARG A 57 1.77 4.97 -7.27
CA ARG A 57 2.81 3.95 -7.46
C ARG A 57 3.96 4.10 -6.45
N GLU A 58 4.34 5.31 -6.11
CA GLU A 58 5.32 5.59 -5.06
C GLU A 58 4.81 5.12 -3.70
N TYR A 59 3.55 5.43 -3.36
CA TYR A 59 2.92 4.95 -2.14
C TYR A 59 2.89 3.41 -2.06
N VAL A 60 2.47 2.74 -3.14
CA VAL A 60 2.50 1.27 -3.22
C VAL A 60 3.92 0.73 -3.06
N SER A 61 4.90 1.35 -3.72
CA SER A 61 6.31 0.97 -3.56
C SER A 61 6.77 1.14 -2.12
N SER A 62 6.31 2.19 -1.42
CA SER A 62 6.59 2.41 0.00
C SER A 62 5.95 1.35 0.90
N LEU A 63 4.75 0.87 0.58
CA LEU A 63 4.09 -0.22 1.32
C LEU A 63 4.85 -1.53 1.19
N ILE A 64 5.30 -1.86 -0.03
CA ILE A 64 6.12 -3.03 -0.28
C ILE A 64 7.49 -2.90 0.41
N ASN A 65 8.08 -1.70 0.37
CA ASN A 65 9.41 -1.44 0.92
C ASN A 65 9.45 -1.13 2.43
N LYS A 66 8.31 -0.83 3.07
CA LYS A 66 8.23 -0.61 4.53
C LYS A 66 8.62 -1.85 5.32
N LYS A 67 8.59 -3.02 4.70
CA LYS A 67 9.08 -4.28 5.26
C LYS A 67 10.59 -4.49 5.11
N PHE A 68 11.24 -3.71 4.24
CA PHE A 68 12.67 -3.85 3.89
C PHE A 68 13.54 -2.68 4.37
N LYS A 69 13.01 -1.79 5.23
CA LYS A 69 13.77 -0.73 5.92
C LYS A 69 13.75 -0.91 7.42
#